data_AF-A0A6C0KV13-F1
#
_entry.id   AF-A0A6C0KV13-F1
#
_cell.length_a   1.000
_cell.length_b   1.000
_cell.length_c   1.000
_cell.angle_alpha   90.00
_cell.angle_beta   90.00
_cell.angle_gamma   90.00
#
_symmetry.space_group_name_H-M   'P 1'
#
loop_
_entity.id
_entity.type
_entity.pdbx_description
1 polymer ?
#
loop_
_entity_poly.entity_id
_entity_poly.type
_entity_poly.pdbx_seq_one_letter_code
_entity_poly.pdbx_strand_id
1 'polypeptide(L)'
;MSELQLEGFGYDIKNTVSIVLCESASSLWLPYEFIDMEPVTRVFLYGEHSAGTRSLLAAEGWTMALCMAGSTGSRTWSILASMMRHLVGPVFLVLAPDVLMPAGFVPHLGQCTVIMFRFISESITVPVHVGTVFYPVGIQAGQIVALQRSLWKGMALRTSDTNLGLIVQETRPQGLGLVSSVLEGGVVTLSWYRPLDSDGLVLVERRNMLALWLGAISERIIMLLKS
;
A
#
# COMPACT_ATOMS: atom_id res chain seq x y z
N MET A 1 -30.44 -3.04 10.47
CA MET A 1 -29.52 -2.39 9.51
C MET A 1 -28.27 -2.02 10.28
N SER A 2 -27.09 -2.55 9.92
CA SER A 2 -25.84 -2.10 10.54
C SER A 2 -25.51 -0.70 10.00
N GLU A 3 -25.24 0.25 10.89
CA GLU A 3 -24.73 1.57 10.50
C GLU A 3 -23.41 1.43 9.74
N LEU A 4 -23.23 2.24 8.70
CA LEU A 4 -21.99 2.29 7.94
C LEU A 4 -20.92 3.03 8.76
N GLN A 5 -20.14 2.29 9.55
CA GLN A 5 -18.98 2.84 10.25
C GLN A 5 -17.76 2.87 9.33
N LEU A 6 -17.18 4.07 9.17
CA LEU A 6 -15.87 4.21 8.54
C LEU A 6 -14.80 3.92 9.57
N GLU A 7 -14.03 2.86 9.36
CA GLU A 7 -12.94 2.46 10.23
C GLU A 7 -11.61 3.01 9.71
N GLY A 8 -10.79 3.56 10.61
CA GLY A 8 -9.42 3.96 10.29
C GLY A 8 -8.53 2.75 10.12
N PHE A 9 -7.66 2.79 9.11
CA PHE A 9 -6.63 1.78 8.98
C PHE A 9 -5.64 1.95 10.14
N GLY A 10 -5.50 0.90 10.95
CA GLY A 10 -4.61 0.88 12.10
C GLY A 10 -3.85 -0.44 12.22
N TYR A 11 -3.82 -1.23 11.15
CA TYR A 11 -3.08 -2.48 11.12
C TYR A 11 -1.60 -2.23 10.83
N ASP A 12 -0.73 -2.98 11.49
CA ASP A 12 0.70 -3.01 11.18
C ASP A 12 0.92 -3.86 9.90
N ILE A 13 1.63 -3.30 8.93
CA ILE A 13 1.98 -3.98 7.68
C ILE A 13 3.35 -4.66 7.74
N LYS A 14 4.00 -4.69 8.91
CA LYS A 14 5.26 -5.38 9.14
C LYS A 14 5.22 -6.83 8.67
N ASN A 15 6.29 -7.25 7.99
CA ASN A 15 6.47 -8.58 7.43
C ASN A 15 5.40 -8.98 6.41
N THR A 16 4.70 -8.00 5.82
CA THR A 16 3.71 -8.23 4.77
C THR A 16 4.15 -7.61 3.44
N VAL A 17 3.49 -8.02 2.36
CA VAL A 17 3.59 -7.37 1.06
C VAL A 17 2.38 -6.45 0.88
N SER A 18 2.65 -5.18 0.62
CA SER A 18 1.63 -4.17 0.40
C SER A 18 1.84 -3.50 -0.95
N ILE A 19 0.73 -3.21 -1.65
CA ILE A 19 0.75 -2.43 -2.88
C ILE A 19 0.33 -1.01 -2.55
N VAL A 20 1.06 -0.02 -3.06
CA VAL A 20 0.62 1.38 -3.05
C VAL A 20 0.34 1.80 -4.49
N LEU A 21 -0.93 2.07 -4.77
CA LEU A 21 -1.34 2.56 -6.08
C LEU A 21 -1.10 4.05 -6.18
N CYS A 22 -0.54 4.47 -7.31
CA CYS A 22 -0.21 5.84 -7.60
C CYS A 22 -0.83 6.28 -8.92
N GLU A 23 -1.25 7.53 -8.99
CA GLU A 23 -1.67 8.15 -10.25
C GLU A 23 -0.47 8.58 -11.08
N SER A 24 0.60 9.02 -10.41
CA SER A 24 1.79 9.55 -11.08
C SER A 24 3.04 9.44 -10.20
N ALA A 25 4.18 9.77 -10.80
CA ALA A 25 5.46 9.86 -10.10
C ALA A 25 5.47 10.81 -8.90
N SER A 26 4.69 11.90 -8.96
CA SER A 26 4.63 12.90 -7.88
C SER A 26 3.69 12.49 -6.73
N SER A 27 2.90 11.43 -6.90
CA SER A 27 2.02 10.89 -5.87
C SER A 27 2.64 9.70 -5.12
N LEU A 28 3.94 9.46 -5.28
CA LEU A 28 4.64 8.40 -4.55
C LEU A 28 4.78 8.80 -3.09
N TRP A 29 4.40 7.89 -2.21
CA TRP A 29 4.31 8.12 -0.78
C TRP A 29 4.49 6.79 -0.03
N LEU A 30 5.17 6.82 1.12
CA LEU A 30 5.46 5.63 1.92
C LEU A 30 4.63 5.59 3.21
N PRO A 31 3.91 4.48 3.48
CA PRO A 31 3.02 4.30 4.64
C PRO A 31 3.76 4.06 5.97
N TYR A 32 4.62 5.00 6.38
CA TYR A 32 5.44 4.84 7.60
C TYR A 32 4.62 4.67 8.87
N GLU A 33 3.45 5.30 8.96
CA GLU A 33 2.54 5.20 10.10
C GLU A 33 1.96 3.81 10.33
N PHE A 34 2.11 2.92 9.35
CA PHE A 34 1.67 1.53 9.45
C PHE A 34 2.84 0.55 9.55
N ILE A 35 4.07 1.05 9.70
CA ILE A 35 5.28 0.25 9.87
C ILE A 35 5.78 0.48 11.30
N ASP A 36 5.44 -0.44 12.21
CA ASP A 36 5.60 -0.29 13.67
C ASP A 36 7.07 -0.24 14.17
N MET A 37 8.07 -0.22 13.28
CA MET A 37 9.50 -0.26 13.63
C MET A 37 10.32 0.58 12.65
N GLU A 38 11.40 1.23 13.12
CA GLU A 38 12.46 1.73 12.23
C GLU A 38 13.08 0.53 11.48
N PRO A 39 12.94 0.43 10.15
CA PRO A 39 13.60 -0.63 9.40
C PRO A 39 15.11 -0.41 9.40
N VAL A 40 15.86 -1.39 9.91
CA VAL A 40 17.32 -1.32 10.02
C VAL A 40 17.98 -1.27 8.64
N THR A 41 17.42 -1.99 7.66
CA THR A 41 17.91 -2.01 6.29
C THR A 41 16.80 -1.61 5.32
N ARG A 42 16.96 -0.46 4.67
CA ARG A 42 16.03 0.09 3.68
C ARG A 42 16.61 -0.12 2.29
N VAL A 43 15.96 -0.96 1.50
CA VAL A 43 16.39 -1.31 0.14
C VAL A 43 15.39 -0.77 -0.85
N PHE A 44 15.85 0.10 -1.75
CA PHE A 44 15.04 0.60 -2.87
C PHE A 44 15.46 -0.05 -4.18
N LEU A 45 14.48 -0.61 -4.88
CA LEU A 45 14.66 -1.22 -6.19
C LEU A 45 13.99 -0.35 -7.23
N TYR A 46 14.73 0.06 -8.25
CA TYR A 46 14.23 1.00 -9.24
C TYR A 46 14.61 0.66 -10.70
N GLY A 47 13.85 1.17 -11.67
CA GLY A 47 14.27 1.19 -13.08
C GLY A 47 14.79 2.57 -13.52
N GLU A 48 15.51 2.60 -14.64
CA GLU A 48 16.26 3.79 -15.11
C GLU A 48 15.40 4.96 -15.58
N HIS A 49 14.12 4.72 -15.92
CA HIS A 49 13.35 5.67 -16.73
C HIS A 49 12.09 6.20 -16.06
N SER A 50 11.72 5.74 -14.87
CA SER A 50 10.58 6.29 -14.15
C SER A 50 10.94 7.62 -13.48
N ALA A 51 10.21 8.70 -13.81
CA ALA A 51 10.38 9.98 -13.13
C ALA A 51 10.16 9.87 -11.61
N GLY A 52 9.34 8.93 -11.16
CA GLY A 52 9.04 8.70 -9.75
C GLY A 52 10.19 8.08 -8.97
N THR A 53 11.05 7.33 -9.65
CA THR A 53 12.28 6.76 -9.08
C THR A 53 13.20 7.84 -8.53
N ARG A 54 13.39 8.94 -9.26
CA ARG A 54 14.34 9.99 -8.87
C ARG A 54 13.89 10.70 -7.59
N SER A 55 12.61 10.98 -7.46
CA SER A 55 12.05 11.63 -6.27
C SER A 55 12.21 10.74 -5.03
N LEU A 56 11.86 9.44 -5.13
CA LEU A 56 12.03 8.49 -4.02
C LEU A 56 13.50 8.26 -3.65
N LEU A 57 14.39 8.20 -4.65
CA LEU A 57 15.82 8.04 -4.42
C LEU A 57 16.41 9.22 -3.64
N ALA A 58 15.94 10.44 -3.91
CA ALA A 58 16.44 11.66 -3.27
C ALA A 58 15.78 11.97 -1.92
N ALA A 59 14.52 11.55 -1.72
CA ALA A 59 13.74 11.90 -0.53
C ALA A 59 14.08 11.06 0.71
N GLU A 60 14.76 9.91 0.54
CA GLU A 60 14.83 8.88 1.57
C GLU A 60 16.26 8.41 1.87
N GLY A 61 16.54 8.16 3.16
CA GLY A 61 17.80 7.58 3.62
C GLY A 61 17.87 6.08 3.34
N TRP A 62 18.06 5.68 2.08
CA TRP A 62 18.21 4.28 1.69
C TRP A 62 19.55 3.71 2.14
N THR A 63 19.52 2.52 2.75
CA THR A 63 20.75 1.74 3.00
C THR A 63 21.33 1.25 1.67
N MET A 64 20.44 0.86 0.75
CA MET A 64 20.81 0.38 -0.58
C MET A 64 19.79 0.85 -1.61
N ALA A 65 20.27 1.27 -2.78
CA ALA A 65 19.44 1.53 -3.95
C ALA A 65 20.00 0.76 -5.15
N LEU A 66 19.20 -0.13 -5.74
CA LEU A 66 19.63 -1.02 -6.82
C LEU A 66 18.81 -0.77 -8.09
N CYS A 67 19.51 -0.57 -9.21
CA CYS A 67 18.89 -0.51 -10.52
C CYS A 67 18.56 -1.93 -11.03
N MET A 68 17.29 -2.16 -11.35
CA MET A 68 16.73 -3.42 -11.81
C MET A 68 16.43 -3.43 -13.32
N ALA A 69 16.80 -2.36 -14.05
CA ALA A 69 16.55 -2.24 -15.48
C ALA A 69 17.53 -3.06 -16.33
N GLY A 70 17.16 -3.24 -17.61
CA GLY A 70 18.03 -3.80 -18.65
C GLY A 70 18.34 -5.30 -18.52
N SER A 71 19.31 -5.76 -19.30
CA SER A 71 19.80 -7.16 -19.31
C SER A 71 20.47 -7.58 -18.00
N THR A 72 20.83 -6.61 -17.17
CA THR A 72 21.41 -6.80 -15.84
C THR A 72 20.37 -7.07 -14.76
N GLY A 73 19.10 -6.71 -14.98
CA GLY A 73 18.04 -6.84 -13.96
C GLY A 73 17.91 -8.26 -13.39
N SER A 74 18.00 -9.30 -14.22
CA SER A 74 17.97 -10.69 -13.77
C SER A 74 19.15 -11.06 -12.87
N ARG A 75 20.35 -10.57 -13.17
CA ARG A 75 21.55 -10.76 -12.33
C ARG A 75 21.42 -9.98 -11.03
N THR A 76 20.90 -8.75 -11.07
CA THR A 76 20.69 -7.94 -9.87
C THR A 76 19.73 -8.61 -8.90
N TRP A 77 18.66 -9.25 -9.38
CA TRP A 77 17.75 -10.04 -8.53
C TRP A 77 18.47 -11.21 -7.84
N SER A 78 19.34 -11.93 -8.55
CA SER A 78 20.13 -13.02 -7.95
C SER A 78 21.14 -12.53 -6.92
N ILE A 79 21.80 -11.38 -7.19
CA ILE A 79 22.71 -10.74 -6.23
C ILE A 79 21.95 -10.34 -4.99
N LEU A 80 20.82 -9.65 -5.15
CA LEU A 80 19.97 -9.25 -4.04
C LEU A 80 19.53 -10.48 -3.24
N ALA A 81 19.06 -11.55 -3.88
CA ALA A 81 18.65 -12.78 -3.20
C ALA A 81 19.79 -13.37 -2.36
N SER A 82 21.03 -13.30 -2.86
CA SER A 82 22.20 -13.72 -2.10
C SER A 82 22.45 -12.80 -0.89
N MET A 83 22.37 -11.49 -1.07
CA MET A 83 22.56 -10.49 -0.01
C MET A 83 21.49 -10.59 1.08
N MET A 84 20.23 -10.81 0.72
CA MET A 84 19.10 -10.93 1.64
C MET A 84 19.35 -11.96 2.74
N ARG A 85 20.13 -13.02 2.47
CA ARG A 85 20.49 -14.06 3.46
C ARG A 85 21.46 -13.58 4.54
N HIS A 86 22.14 -12.47 4.30
CA HIS A 86 23.17 -11.92 5.18
C HIS A 86 22.76 -10.57 5.80
N LEU A 87 21.64 -9.99 5.38
CA LEU A 87 21.09 -8.79 6.00
C LEU A 87 20.62 -9.14 7.41
N VAL A 88 21.03 -8.32 8.38
CA VAL A 88 20.69 -8.49 9.80
C VAL A 88 19.51 -7.59 10.13
N GLY A 89 18.45 -8.18 10.70
CA GLY A 89 17.27 -7.47 11.17
C GLY A 89 16.14 -7.35 10.13
N PRO A 90 15.05 -6.65 10.48
CA PRO A 90 13.92 -6.43 9.57
C PRO A 90 14.35 -5.64 8.34
N VAL A 91 14.04 -6.17 7.16
CA VAL A 91 14.33 -5.52 5.88
C VAL A 91 13.07 -4.85 5.36
N PHE A 92 13.20 -3.58 5.00
CA PHE A 92 12.18 -2.82 4.29
C PHE A 92 12.55 -2.71 2.83
N LEU A 93 11.78 -3.38 1.98
CA LEU A 93 12.03 -3.47 0.55
C LEU A 93 10.99 -2.67 -0.22
N VAL A 94 11.43 -1.67 -0.96
CA VAL A 94 10.54 -0.79 -1.74
C VAL A 94 10.84 -0.96 -3.22
N LEU A 95 9.81 -1.28 -4.00
CA LEU A 95 9.88 -1.44 -5.45
C LEU A 95 9.20 -0.25 -6.11
N ALA A 96 9.94 0.45 -6.98
CA ALA A 96 9.39 1.47 -7.85
C ALA A 96 8.33 0.88 -8.81
N PRO A 97 7.44 1.73 -9.39
CA PRO A 97 6.36 1.28 -10.28
C PRO A 97 6.82 0.38 -11.43
N ASP A 98 7.96 0.68 -12.02
CA ASP A 98 8.55 0.00 -13.17
C ASP A 98 9.31 -1.29 -12.82
N VAL A 99 9.42 -1.63 -11.53
CA VAL A 99 10.11 -2.83 -11.08
C VAL A 99 9.13 -3.97 -10.84
N LEU A 100 9.28 -5.02 -11.64
CA LEU A 100 8.54 -6.27 -11.50
C LEU A 100 9.37 -7.30 -10.72
N MET A 101 8.84 -7.76 -9.59
CA MET A 101 9.43 -8.84 -8.82
C MET A 101 9.28 -10.16 -9.59
N PRO A 102 10.36 -10.92 -9.83
CA PRO A 102 10.25 -12.24 -10.43
C PRO A 102 9.72 -13.25 -9.39
N ALA A 103 8.91 -14.21 -9.84
CA ALA A 103 8.35 -15.24 -8.95
C ALA A 103 9.41 -16.06 -8.20
N GLY A 104 10.56 -16.30 -8.84
CA GLY A 104 11.70 -16.98 -8.21
C GLY A 104 12.34 -16.21 -7.05
N PHE A 105 12.06 -14.90 -6.89
CA PHE A 105 12.57 -14.12 -5.77
C PHE A 105 11.71 -14.24 -4.50
N VAL A 106 10.43 -14.60 -4.64
CA VAL A 106 9.46 -14.65 -3.54
C VAL A 106 9.93 -15.51 -2.35
N PRO A 107 10.57 -16.68 -2.53
CA PRO A 107 11.08 -17.47 -1.39
C PRO A 107 12.13 -16.75 -0.53
N HIS A 108 12.77 -15.69 -1.05
CA HIS A 108 13.80 -14.93 -0.35
C HIS A 108 13.26 -13.77 0.49
N LEU A 109 11.95 -13.50 0.44
CA LEU A 109 11.35 -12.39 1.17
C LEU A 109 11.34 -12.62 2.69
N GLY A 110 11.30 -13.86 3.19
CA GLY A 110 11.40 -14.14 4.63
C GLY A 110 10.51 -13.23 5.49
N GLN A 111 11.14 -12.41 6.37
CA GLN A 111 10.49 -11.41 7.23
C GLN A 111 10.63 -9.98 6.67
N CYS A 112 10.57 -9.81 5.35
CA CYS A 112 10.59 -8.49 4.74
C CYS A 112 9.23 -7.80 4.85
N THR A 113 9.27 -6.50 5.12
CA THR A 113 8.15 -5.61 4.83
C THR A 113 8.35 -5.08 3.42
N VAL A 114 7.43 -5.37 2.51
CA VAL A 114 7.57 -5.04 1.09
C VAL A 114 6.51 -4.02 0.68
N ILE A 115 6.95 -2.90 0.09
CA ILE A 115 6.08 -1.94 -0.58
C ILE A 115 6.32 -2.04 -2.08
N MET A 116 5.24 -2.32 -2.82
CA MET A 116 5.26 -2.33 -4.28
C MET A 116 4.43 -1.17 -4.80
N PHE A 117 5.09 -0.16 -5.38
CA PHE A 117 4.37 0.88 -6.08
C PHE A 117 3.83 0.38 -7.40
N ARG A 118 2.61 0.77 -7.79
CA ARG A 118 2.03 0.47 -9.11
C ARG A 118 1.23 1.65 -9.62
N PHE A 119 1.27 1.91 -10.93
CA PHE A 119 0.39 2.90 -11.52
C PHE A 119 -1.01 2.33 -11.73
N ILE A 120 -2.04 3.13 -11.47
CA ILE A 120 -3.44 2.72 -11.65
C ILE A 120 -3.76 2.36 -13.10
N SER A 121 -3.05 2.96 -14.05
CA SER A 121 -3.23 2.72 -15.49
C SER A 121 -2.70 1.37 -15.97
N GLU A 122 -1.97 0.64 -15.12
CA GLU A 122 -1.28 -0.59 -15.51
C GLU A 122 -2.01 -1.83 -15.00
N SER A 123 -1.88 -2.94 -15.74
CA SER A 123 -2.34 -4.23 -15.27
C SER A 123 -1.44 -4.72 -14.14
N ILE A 124 -2.02 -4.97 -12.98
CA ILE A 124 -1.28 -5.35 -11.78
C ILE A 124 -1.25 -6.87 -11.68
N THR A 125 -0.08 -7.44 -11.93
CA THR A 125 0.20 -8.86 -11.65
C THR A 125 1.31 -8.95 -10.63
N VAL A 126 1.08 -9.70 -9.56
CA VAL A 126 2.02 -9.82 -8.44
C VAL A 126 2.22 -11.31 -8.14
N PRO A 127 3.48 -11.80 -8.09
CA PRO A 127 3.76 -13.23 -7.91
C PRO A 127 3.69 -13.70 -6.44
N VAL A 128 3.25 -12.83 -5.53
CA VAL A 128 3.26 -13.05 -4.08
C VAL A 128 1.91 -12.66 -3.48
N HIS A 129 1.56 -13.28 -2.36
CA HIS A 129 0.36 -12.92 -1.62
C HIS A 129 0.46 -11.49 -1.08
N VAL A 130 -0.52 -10.66 -1.45
CA VAL A 130 -0.60 -9.27 -1.04
C VAL A 130 -1.50 -9.18 0.20
N GLY A 131 -0.98 -8.60 1.28
CA GLY A 131 -1.74 -8.38 2.51
C GLY A 131 -2.61 -7.13 2.44
N THR A 132 -2.08 -6.04 1.87
CA THR A 132 -2.81 -4.77 1.79
C THR A 132 -2.61 -4.05 0.46
N VAL A 133 -3.59 -3.24 0.08
CA VAL A 133 -3.55 -2.36 -1.08
C VAL A 133 -4.01 -0.97 -0.65
N PHE A 134 -3.13 0.01 -0.78
CA PHE A 134 -3.42 1.42 -0.58
C PHE A 134 -3.83 2.03 -1.93
N TYR A 135 -5.01 2.65 -1.96
CA TYR A 135 -5.52 3.35 -3.13
C TYR A 135 -5.35 4.86 -2.95
N PRO A 136 -5.11 5.62 -4.04
CA PRO A 136 -5.08 7.07 -3.95
C PRO A 136 -6.47 7.64 -3.69
N VAL A 137 -6.49 8.89 -3.22
CA VAL A 137 -7.71 9.64 -2.95
C VAL A 137 -8.55 9.75 -4.23
N GLY A 138 -9.81 9.36 -4.16
CA GLY A 138 -10.75 9.49 -5.28
C GLY A 138 -10.66 8.39 -6.35
N ILE A 139 -10.00 7.26 -6.07
CA ILE A 139 -10.02 6.07 -6.93
C ILE A 139 -11.46 5.64 -7.30
N GLN A 140 -11.68 5.10 -8.50
CA GLN A 140 -13.02 4.64 -8.86
C GLN A 140 -13.37 3.30 -8.18
N ALA A 141 -14.60 3.17 -7.68
CA ALA A 141 -15.09 1.94 -7.05
C ALA A 141 -14.93 0.69 -7.94
N GLY A 142 -15.18 0.83 -9.25
CA GLY A 142 -14.99 -0.27 -10.20
C GLY A 142 -13.53 -0.76 -10.27
N GLN A 143 -12.55 0.12 -10.13
CA GLN A 143 -11.12 -0.22 -10.10
C GLN A 143 -10.74 -0.94 -8.81
N ILE A 144 -11.29 -0.50 -7.67
CA ILE A 144 -11.11 -1.17 -6.38
C ILE A 144 -11.60 -2.62 -6.46
N VAL A 145 -12.85 -2.81 -6.90
CA VAL A 145 -13.48 -4.13 -7.01
C VAL A 145 -12.74 -5.04 -8.00
N ALA A 146 -12.33 -4.52 -9.16
CA ALA A 146 -11.56 -5.28 -10.13
C ALA A 146 -10.23 -5.78 -9.54
N LEU A 147 -9.50 -4.92 -8.83
CA LEU A 147 -8.23 -5.29 -8.23
C LEU A 147 -8.39 -6.28 -7.07
N GLN A 148 -9.38 -6.08 -6.19
CA GLN A 148 -9.70 -7.02 -5.11
C GLN A 148 -10.00 -8.42 -5.66
N ARG A 149 -10.82 -8.52 -6.70
CA ARG A 149 -11.16 -9.80 -7.34
C ARG A 149 -9.97 -10.46 -8.03
N SER A 150 -9.01 -9.66 -8.51
CA SER A 150 -7.79 -10.16 -9.13
C SER A 150 -6.80 -10.71 -8.10
N LEU A 151 -6.57 -9.99 -7.00
CA LEU A 151 -5.58 -10.36 -5.98
C LEU A 151 -6.09 -11.40 -4.97
N TRP A 152 -7.37 -11.33 -4.61
CA TRP A 152 -7.98 -12.10 -3.51
C TRP A 152 -9.15 -12.94 -3.99
N LYS A 153 -8.99 -13.56 -5.16
CA LYS A 153 -10.01 -14.41 -5.77
C LYS A 153 -10.46 -15.51 -4.80
N GLY A 154 -11.76 -15.53 -4.48
CA GLY A 154 -12.37 -16.52 -3.60
C GLY A 154 -12.39 -16.15 -2.12
N MET A 155 -11.83 -15.00 -1.74
CA MET A 155 -11.91 -14.46 -0.38
C MET A 155 -13.22 -13.70 -0.17
N ALA A 156 -13.77 -13.77 1.04
CA ALA A 156 -14.99 -13.05 1.39
C ALA A 156 -14.71 -11.54 1.53
N LEU A 157 -15.58 -10.70 0.99
CA LEU A 157 -15.52 -9.24 1.14
C LEU A 157 -16.47 -8.81 2.26
N ARG A 158 -15.98 -8.06 3.26
CA ARG A 158 -16.79 -7.57 4.38
C ARG A 158 -17.72 -6.42 3.97
N THR A 159 -17.33 -5.65 2.96
CA THR A 159 -18.05 -4.45 2.52
C THR A 159 -18.87 -4.74 1.27
N SER A 160 -20.12 -4.25 1.25
CA SER A 160 -20.97 -4.34 0.05
C SER A 160 -20.49 -3.35 -1.02
N ASP A 161 -20.23 -3.87 -2.22
CA ASP A 161 -19.80 -3.11 -3.42
C ASP A 161 -20.78 -1.97 -3.78
N THR A 162 -22.05 -2.08 -3.41
CA THR A 162 -23.14 -1.20 -3.88
C THR A 162 -23.01 0.25 -3.43
N ASN A 163 -22.45 0.50 -2.24
CA ASN A 163 -22.33 1.85 -1.67
C ASN A 163 -20.93 2.46 -1.82
N LEU A 164 -19.95 1.68 -2.29
CA LEU A 164 -18.55 2.10 -2.34
C LEU A 164 -18.34 3.36 -3.20
N GLY A 165 -19.08 3.48 -4.31
CA GLY A 165 -19.01 4.65 -5.19
C GLY A 165 -19.40 5.96 -4.48
N LEU A 166 -20.49 5.94 -3.71
CA LEU A 166 -20.95 7.11 -2.93
C LEU A 166 -19.96 7.46 -1.83
N ILE A 167 -19.46 6.44 -1.11
CA ILE A 167 -18.53 6.66 0.00
C ILE A 167 -17.22 7.28 -0.51
N VAL A 168 -16.69 6.81 -1.64
CA VAL A 168 -15.46 7.39 -2.22
C VAL A 168 -15.68 8.84 -2.68
N GLN A 169 -16.86 9.17 -3.23
CA GLN A 169 -17.18 10.55 -3.61
C GLN A 169 -17.22 11.48 -2.40
N GLU A 170 -17.84 11.06 -1.29
CA GLU A 170 -17.94 11.86 -0.07
C GLU A 170 -16.62 12.03 0.68
N THR A 171 -15.76 11.02 0.64
CA THR A 171 -14.45 11.02 1.33
C THR A 171 -13.35 11.73 0.54
N ARG A 172 -13.48 11.81 -0.79
CA ARG A 172 -12.53 12.50 -1.68
C ARG A 172 -12.21 13.95 -1.29
N PRO A 173 -13.18 14.88 -1.10
CA PRO A 173 -12.88 16.27 -0.75
C PRO A 173 -12.14 16.42 0.58
N GLN A 174 -12.12 15.34 1.36
CA GLN A 174 -11.56 15.29 2.70
C GLN A 174 -10.12 14.72 2.71
N GLY A 175 -9.60 14.34 1.54
CA GLY A 175 -8.23 13.82 1.40
C GLY A 175 -8.08 12.38 1.90
N LEU A 176 -9.16 11.62 1.97
CA LEU A 176 -9.12 10.23 2.43
C LEU A 176 -8.81 9.25 1.30
N GLY A 177 -7.77 8.47 1.53
CA GLY A 177 -7.46 7.28 0.75
C GLY A 177 -8.15 6.05 1.35
N LEU A 178 -8.34 5.04 0.49
CA LEU A 178 -8.89 3.75 0.88
C LEU A 178 -7.74 2.74 1.04
N VAL A 179 -7.86 1.84 2.00
CA VAL A 179 -7.02 0.64 2.12
C VAL A 179 -7.92 -0.59 2.03
N SER A 180 -7.59 -1.52 1.14
CA SER A 180 -8.11 -2.88 1.24
C SER A 180 -7.08 -3.73 1.98
N SER A 181 -7.51 -4.55 2.92
CA SER A 181 -6.61 -5.42 3.68
C SER A 181 -7.23 -6.78 3.97
N VAL A 182 -6.39 -7.81 4.01
CA VAL A 182 -6.77 -9.16 4.42
C VAL A 182 -6.67 -9.27 5.94
N LEU A 183 -7.78 -9.59 6.58
CA LEU A 183 -7.84 -9.91 8.00
C LEU A 183 -7.49 -11.38 8.27
N GLU A 184 -7.18 -11.66 9.53
CA GLU A 184 -7.03 -13.02 10.04
C GLU A 184 -8.31 -13.82 9.75
N GLY A 185 -8.17 -14.95 9.06
CA GLY A 185 -9.31 -15.74 8.55
C GLY A 185 -9.67 -15.52 7.08
N GLY A 186 -8.92 -14.68 6.35
CA GLY A 186 -9.04 -14.57 4.90
C GLY A 186 -10.24 -13.74 4.43
N VAL A 187 -10.68 -12.80 5.26
CA VAL A 187 -11.73 -11.83 4.93
C VAL A 187 -11.07 -10.52 4.52
N VAL A 188 -11.48 -9.94 3.38
CA VAL A 188 -11.01 -8.64 2.94
C VAL A 188 -11.89 -7.56 3.56
N THR A 189 -11.27 -6.59 4.22
CA THR A 189 -11.94 -5.40 4.77
C THR A 189 -11.48 -4.13 4.06
N LEU A 190 -12.30 -3.10 4.17
CA LEU A 190 -12.00 -1.74 3.74
C LEU A 190 -11.81 -0.85 4.96
N SER A 191 -10.75 -0.05 4.92
CA SER A 191 -10.44 0.95 5.94
C SER A 191 -9.94 2.21 5.28
N TRP A 192 -9.84 3.30 6.04
CA TRP A 192 -9.50 4.62 5.51
C TRP A 192 -8.23 5.15 6.13
N TYR A 193 -7.45 5.87 5.33
CA TYR A 193 -6.22 6.53 5.77
C TYR A 193 -6.12 7.92 5.15
N ARG A 194 -5.28 8.78 5.70
CA ARG A 194 -5.02 10.11 5.14
C ARG A 194 -3.53 10.22 4.78
N PRO A 195 -3.15 10.25 3.49
CA PRO A 195 -1.74 10.34 3.07
C PRO A 195 -0.99 11.55 3.62
N LEU A 196 -1.71 12.64 3.95
CA LEU A 196 -1.11 13.85 4.54
C LEU A 196 -0.68 13.67 6.00
N ASP A 197 -1.28 12.70 6.71
CA ASP A 197 -0.96 12.45 8.12
C ASP A 197 0.36 11.67 8.26
N SER A 198 0.79 11.05 7.17
CA SER A 198 1.95 10.20 7.01
C SER A 198 3.24 11.02 6.94
N ASP A 199 3.73 11.39 8.11
CA ASP A 199 5.02 12.04 8.28
C ASP A 199 5.98 11.03 8.94
N GLY A 200 7.16 10.83 8.35
CA GLY A 200 8.18 9.93 8.90
C GLY A 200 8.65 10.32 10.32
N LEU A 201 8.33 11.54 10.77
CA LEU A 201 8.76 12.09 12.05
C LEU A 201 7.70 12.11 13.17
N VAL A 202 6.42 11.82 12.89
CA VAL A 202 5.33 12.05 13.88
C VAL A 202 4.31 10.91 13.91
N LEU A 203 4.73 9.77 14.48
CA LEU A 203 4.06 8.48 14.31
C LEU A 203 2.97 8.13 15.34
N VAL A 204 2.82 8.83 16.47
CA VAL A 204 1.92 8.37 17.56
C VAL A 204 0.70 9.29 17.80
N GLU A 205 0.88 10.62 17.81
CA GLU A 205 -0.22 11.55 18.13
C GLU A 205 -1.28 11.66 17.02
N ARG A 206 -0.90 11.40 15.76
CA ARG A 206 -1.80 11.55 14.60
C ARG A 206 -2.77 10.39 14.40
N ARG A 207 -2.42 9.18 14.85
CA ARG A 207 -3.29 7.99 14.77
C ARG A 207 -4.62 8.20 15.50
N ASN A 208 -4.58 8.89 16.64
CA ASN A 208 -5.79 9.22 17.43
C ASN A 208 -6.65 10.31 16.77
N MET A 209 -6.04 11.24 16.02
CA MET A 209 -6.78 12.28 15.30
C MET A 209 -7.53 11.72 14.07
N LEU A 210 -6.97 10.72 13.39
CA LEU A 210 -7.62 10.05 12.26
C LEU A 210 -8.91 9.33 12.68
N ALA A 211 -8.88 8.63 13.82
CA ALA A 211 -10.04 7.89 14.34
C ALA A 211 -11.23 8.80 14.71
N LEU A 212 -10.97 9.91 15.41
CA LEU A 212 -12.01 10.89 15.76
C LEU A 212 -12.67 11.50 14.52
N TRP A 213 -11.88 11.77 13.50
CA TRP A 213 -12.38 12.42 12.29
C TRP A 213 -13.15 11.46 11.38
N LEU A 214 -12.75 10.20 11.29
CA LEU A 214 -13.51 9.17 10.55
C LEU A 214 -14.89 8.91 11.15
N GLY A 215 -15.04 9.04 12.48
CA GLY A 215 -16.33 9.01 13.15
C GLY A 215 -17.29 10.09 12.63
N ALA A 216 -16.83 11.34 12.51
CA ALA A 216 -17.65 12.44 12.01
C ALA A 216 -18.12 12.25 10.54
N ILE A 217 -17.30 11.58 9.72
CA ILE A 217 -17.65 11.30 8.32
C ILE A 217 -18.66 10.17 8.23
N SER A 218 -18.49 9.12 9.03
CA SER A 218 -19.44 8.02 9.12
C SER A 218 -20.86 8.53 9.39
N GLU A 219 -21.02 9.47 10.32
CA GLU A 219 -22.31 10.10 10.61
C GLU A 219 -22.91 10.81 9.39
N ARG A 220 -22.10 11.57 8.63
CA ARG A 220 -22.55 12.25 7.40
C ARG A 220 -23.03 11.28 6.32
N ILE A 221 -22.30 10.19 6.09
CA ILE A 221 -22.69 9.21 5.08
C ILE A 221 -23.95 8.46 5.51
N ILE A 222 -24.09 8.13 6.79
CA ILE A 222 -25.31 7.52 7.34
C ILE A 222 -26.53 8.42 7.08
N MET A 223 -26.40 9.74 7.20
CA MET A 223 -27.48 10.67 6.88
C MET A 223 -27.87 10.62 5.39
N LEU A 224 -26.90 10.60 4.48
CA LEU A 224 -27.14 10.53 3.03
C LEU A 224 -27.76 9.20 2.57
N LEU A 225 -27.42 8.08 3.23
CA LEU A 225 -27.99 6.77 2.90
C LEU A 225 -29.42 6.57 3.43
N LYS A 226 -29.88 7.42 4.35
CA LYS A 226 -31.23 7.39 4.93
C LYS A 226 -32.22 8.35 4.25
N SER A 227 -31.73 9.26 3.40
CA SER A 227 -32.52 10.21 2.60
C SER A 227 -32.88 9.64 1.23
#